data_AF-A0A835PS75-F1
#
_entry.id   AF-A0A835PS75-F1
#
_cell.length_a   1.000
_cell.length_b   1.000
_cell.length_c   1.000
_cell.angle_alpha   90.00
_cell.angle_beta   90.00
_cell.angle_gamma   90.00
#
_symmetry.space_group_name_H-M   'P 1'
#
loop_
_entity.id
_entity.type
_entity.pdbx_description
1 polymer ?
#
loop_
_entity_poly.entity_id
_entity_poly.type
_entity_poly.pdbx_seq_one_letter_code
_entity_poly.pdbx_strand_id
1 'polypeptide(L)'
;MSVAQIEHAETMDRGKVKHGGLNDARLRTIDRKAKCETCMGSMAECPGHFDHLELAKPMYHIGFLKTVATVMRCVCFNCSKVFADQLWHELQLGMYTWIVLTVLCSLMEMDGKGLFN
;
A
#
# COMPACT_ATOMS: atom_id res chain seq x y z
N MET A 1 -7.20 6.28 -16.06
CA MET A 1 -5.88 5.98 -16.67
C MET A 1 -4.95 7.14 -16.36
N SER A 2 -3.68 6.88 -16.07
CA SER A 2 -2.74 7.95 -15.68
C SER A 2 -2.37 8.83 -16.87
N VAL A 3 -2.25 10.14 -16.64
CA VAL A 3 -1.90 11.14 -17.65
C VAL A 3 -0.43 11.53 -17.60
N ALA A 4 0.20 11.45 -16.43
CA ALA A 4 1.61 11.78 -16.25
C ALA A 4 2.29 10.84 -15.26
N GLN A 5 3.61 10.75 -15.38
CA GLN A 5 4.50 10.13 -14.40
C GLN A 5 5.13 11.23 -13.54
N ILE A 6 5.18 11.02 -12.23
CA ILE A 6 5.89 11.92 -11.31
C ILE A 6 7.29 11.38 -11.07
N GLU A 7 8.29 12.24 -11.30
CA GLU A 7 9.71 11.91 -11.16
C GLU A 7 10.41 12.80 -10.13
N HIS A 8 9.87 14.01 -9.90
CA HIS A 8 10.49 15.02 -9.08
C HIS A 8 9.66 15.30 -7.83
N ALA A 9 10.33 15.33 -6.66
CA ALA A 9 9.70 15.71 -5.40
C ALA A 9 9.41 17.22 -5.32
N GLU A 10 10.15 18.02 -6.09
CA GLU A 10 10.00 19.47 -6.13
C GLU A 10 8.72 19.87 -6.88
N THR A 11 7.92 20.74 -6.28
CA THR A 11 6.65 21.20 -6.85
C THR A 11 6.79 22.43 -7.75
N MET A 12 7.77 23.29 -7.48
CA MET A 12 8.05 24.49 -8.26
C MET A 12 9.55 24.63 -8.49
N ASP A 13 9.93 25.06 -9.69
CA ASP A 13 11.29 25.45 -10.04
C ASP A 13 11.29 26.90 -10.52
N ARG A 14 12.10 27.75 -9.90
CA ARG A 14 12.23 29.20 -10.20
C ARG A 14 10.88 29.93 -10.32
N GLY A 15 9.92 29.58 -9.46
CA GLY A 15 8.60 30.21 -9.41
C GLY A 15 7.63 29.74 -10.50
N LYS A 16 7.99 28.72 -11.30
CA LYS A 16 7.08 28.02 -12.22
C LYS A 16 6.79 26.63 -11.70
N VAL A 17 5.63 26.08 -12.04
CA VAL A 17 5.32 24.67 -11.75
C VAL A 17 6.34 23.76 -12.45
N LYS A 18 6.84 22.76 -11.72
CA LYS A 18 7.81 21.81 -12.28
C LYS A 18 7.06 20.72 -13.02
N HIS A 19 7.39 20.50 -14.30
CA HIS A 19 6.89 19.34 -15.03
C HIS A 19 7.43 18.05 -14.42
N GLY A 20 6.58 17.02 -14.34
CA GLY A 20 6.91 15.77 -13.64
C GLY A 20 7.03 15.91 -12.12
N GLY A 21 6.61 17.05 -11.55
CA GLY A 21 6.45 17.24 -10.12
C GLY A 21 4.99 17.11 -9.68
N LEU A 22 4.73 17.13 -8.37
CA LEU A 22 3.38 16.98 -7.83
C LEU A 22 2.37 18.06 -8.30
N ASN A 23 2.88 19.23 -8.68
CA ASN A 23 2.08 20.36 -9.20
C ASN A 23 2.11 20.46 -10.74
N ASP A 24 2.36 19.36 -11.45
CA ASP A 24 2.37 19.34 -12.92
C ASP A 24 1.01 19.84 -13.47
N ALA A 25 1.06 20.77 -14.43
CA ALA A 25 -0.11 21.41 -15.03
C ALA A 25 -1.06 20.42 -15.76
N ARG A 26 -0.57 19.22 -16.08
CA ARG A 26 -1.37 18.13 -16.65
C ARG A 26 -2.31 17.47 -15.63
N LEU A 27 -2.05 17.59 -14.34
CA LEU A 27 -2.84 16.95 -13.28
C LEU A 27 -3.98 17.84 -12.81
N ARG A 28 -3.64 19.06 -12.40
CA ARG A 28 -4.59 20.12 -12.08
C ARG A 28 -3.83 21.43 -12.01
N THR A 29 -4.53 22.53 -12.25
CA THR A 29 -3.98 23.86 -12.03
C THR A 29 -4.37 24.41 -10.65
N ILE A 30 -3.38 24.96 -9.93
CA ILE A 30 -3.59 25.71 -8.67
C ILE A 30 -3.73 27.22 -8.92
N ASP A 31 -3.20 27.72 -10.03
CA ASP A 31 -3.32 29.14 -10.40
C ASP A 31 -4.60 29.44 -11.18
N ARG A 32 -5.38 30.42 -10.74
CA ARG A 32 -6.60 30.86 -11.45
C ARG A 32 -6.36 31.35 -12.89
N LYS A 33 -5.13 31.79 -13.18
CA LYS A 33 -4.72 32.31 -14.49
C LYS A 33 -4.26 31.21 -15.45
N ALA A 34 -3.83 30.09 -14.92
CA ALA A 34 -3.39 28.97 -15.74
C ALA A 34 -4.57 28.01 -15.99
N LYS A 35 -4.45 27.21 -17.04
CA LYS A 35 -5.43 26.18 -17.40
C LYS A 35 -4.75 24.83 -17.34
N CYS A 36 -5.53 23.79 -17.08
CA CYS A 36 -5.01 22.44 -17.10
C CYS A 36 -4.63 22.05 -18.54
N GLU A 37 -3.44 21.47 -18.73
CA GLU A 37 -2.97 21.09 -20.07
C GLU A 37 -3.72 19.89 -20.66
N THR A 38 -4.40 19.11 -19.82
CA THR A 38 -5.10 17.88 -20.23
C THR A 38 -6.54 18.14 -20.65
N CYS A 39 -7.31 18.86 -19.82
CA CYS A 39 -8.73 19.14 -20.09
C CYS A 39 -9.01 20.60 -20.51
N MET A 40 -8.02 21.49 -20.47
CA MET A 40 -8.16 22.92 -20.73
C MET A 40 -9.15 23.65 -19.81
N GLY A 41 -9.64 22.98 -18.77
CA GLY A 41 -10.53 23.54 -17.77
C GLY A 41 -9.81 24.54 -16.86
N SER A 42 -10.58 25.49 -16.33
CA SER A 42 -10.12 26.38 -15.26
C SER A 42 -10.01 25.63 -13.92
N MET A 43 -9.45 26.28 -12.90
CA MET A 43 -9.32 25.72 -11.54
C MET A 43 -10.64 25.16 -10.96
N ALA A 44 -11.79 25.76 -11.30
CA ALA A 44 -13.08 25.34 -10.77
C ALA A 44 -13.74 24.22 -11.59
N GLU A 45 -13.40 24.08 -12.87
CA GLU A 45 -14.01 23.13 -13.79
C GLU A 45 -13.19 21.84 -13.91
N CYS A 46 -11.88 21.92 -13.66
CA CYS A 46 -10.98 20.78 -13.76
C CYS A 46 -11.23 19.80 -12.60
N PRO A 47 -11.68 18.56 -12.85
CA PRO A 47 -11.91 17.57 -11.80
C PRO A 47 -10.61 17.01 -11.20
N GLY A 48 -9.47 17.29 -11.84
CA GLY A 48 -8.19 16.64 -11.55
C GLY A 48 -7.99 15.38 -12.38
N HIS A 49 -6.75 15.13 -12.76
CA HIS A 49 -6.32 13.97 -13.53
C HIS A 49 -5.37 13.12 -12.71
N PHE A 50 -5.50 11.81 -12.87
CA PHE A 50 -4.65 10.85 -12.17
C PHE A 50 -3.25 10.83 -12.78
N ASP A 51 -2.26 10.77 -11.90
CA ASP A 51 -0.88 10.43 -12.17
C ASP A 51 -0.56 9.03 -11.65
N HIS A 52 0.71 8.65 -11.85
CA HIS A 52 1.30 7.50 -11.19
C HIS A 52 2.77 7.79 -10.86
N LEU A 53 3.26 7.07 -9.87
CA LEU A 53 4.67 7.04 -9.50
C LEU A 53 5.20 5.65 -9.80
N GLU A 54 6.24 5.59 -10.64
CA GLU A 54 6.96 4.34 -10.87
C GLU A 54 7.93 4.09 -9.72
N LEU A 55 7.68 3.02 -8.97
CA LEU A 55 8.54 2.60 -7.89
C LEU A 55 9.75 1.86 -8.46
N ALA A 56 10.95 2.13 -7.94
CA ALA A 56 12.17 1.46 -8.38
C ALA A 56 12.14 -0.08 -8.19
N LYS A 57 11.28 -0.57 -7.29
CA LYS A 57 11.09 -2.00 -6.99
C LYS A 57 9.61 -2.28 -6.71
N PRO A 58 9.11 -3.50 -7.01
CA PRO A 58 7.76 -3.88 -6.65
C PRO A 58 7.59 -3.88 -5.14
N MET A 59 6.49 -3.29 -4.65
CA MET A 59 6.15 -3.22 -3.24
C MET A 59 4.81 -3.92 -2.99
N TYR A 60 4.70 -4.65 -1.88
CA TYR A 60 3.45 -5.24 -1.46
C TYR A 60 2.53 -4.19 -0.84
N HIS A 61 1.26 -4.23 -1.22
CA HIS A 61 0.24 -3.40 -0.59
C HIS A 61 -0.07 -3.92 0.83
N ILE A 62 0.04 -3.06 1.84
CA ILE A 62 -0.08 -3.44 3.26
C ILE A 62 -1.41 -4.12 3.59
N GLY A 63 -2.51 -3.71 2.94
CA GLY A 63 -3.83 -4.31 3.11
C GLY A 63 -3.93 -5.77 2.65
N PHE A 64 -3.06 -6.21 1.73
CA PHE A 64 -3.06 -7.58 1.21
C PHE A 64 -1.90 -8.42 1.77
N LEU A 65 -1.05 -7.87 2.63
CA LEU A 65 0.14 -8.55 3.12
C LEU A 65 -0.19 -9.88 3.83
N LYS A 66 -1.27 -9.90 4.63
CA LYS A 66 -1.76 -11.13 5.29
C LYS A 66 -2.22 -12.19 4.28
N THR A 67 -2.95 -11.79 3.26
CA THR A 67 -3.44 -12.69 2.21
C THR A 67 -2.27 -13.25 1.41
N VAL A 68 -1.33 -12.40 0.99
CA VAL A 68 -0.12 -12.80 0.27
C VAL A 68 0.72 -13.77 1.10
N ALA A 69 0.93 -13.50 2.38
CA ALA A 69 1.67 -14.39 3.27
C ALA A 69 0.97 -15.76 3.43
N THR A 70 -0.37 -15.77 3.49
CA THR A 70 -1.13 -17.02 3.54
C THR A 70 -1.00 -17.80 2.23
N VAL A 71 -1.11 -17.14 1.08
CA VAL A 71 -0.89 -17.80 -0.23
C VAL A 71 0.53 -18.35 -0.34
N MET A 72 1.54 -17.59 0.08
CA MET A 72 2.94 -18.05 0.10
C MET A 72 3.15 -19.28 0.99
N ARG A 73 2.45 -19.38 2.14
CA ARG A 73 2.50 -20.58 3.00
C ARG A 73 1.85 -21.81 2.36
N CYS A 74 0.92 -21.61 1.43
CA CYS A 74 0.25 -22.70 0.72
C CYS A 74 1.05 -23.20 -0.51
N VAL A 75 2.18 -22.58 -0.86
CA VAL A 75 2.98 -22.97 -2.03
C VAL A 75 4.32 -23.52 -1.57
N CYS A 76 4.71 -24.69 -2.06
CA CYS A 76 6.04 -25.23 -1.81
C CYS A 76 7.09 -24.47 -2.65
N PHE A 77 8.10 -23.88 -2.01
CA PHE A 77 9.18 -23.16 -2.70
C PHE A 77 10.08 -24.04 -3.58
N ASN A 78 10.07 -25.36 -3.39
CA ASN A 78 10.90 -26.28 -4.16
C ASN A 78 10.18 -26.87 -5.39
N CYS A 79 8.89 -27.19 -5.28
CA CYS A 79 8.14 -27.85 -6.36
C CYS A 79 7.05 -26.97 -7.00
N SER A 80 6.85 -25.74 -6.49
CA SER A 80 5.84 -24.77 -6.92
C SER A 80 4.39 -25.31 -6.92
N LYS A 81 4.16 -26.45 -6.26
CA LYS A 81 2.82 -27.02 -6.10
C LYS A 81 2.11 -26.36 -4.92
N VAL A 82 0.81 -26.17 -5.09
CA VAL A 82 -0.08 -25.72 -4.01
C VAL A 82 -0.37 -26.91 -3.10
N PHE A 83 -0.21 -26.72 -1.79
CA PHE A 83 -0.68 -27.63 -0.75
C PHE A 83 -2.22 -27.51 -0.65
N ALA A 84 -2.92 -28.09 -1.62
CA ALA A 84 -4.37 -28.20 -1.61
C ALA A 84 -4.75 -29.54 -0.97
N ASP A 85 -4.85 -29.60 0.36
CA ASP A 85 -5.72 -30.61 1.02
C ASP A 85 -5.93 -30.40 2.55
N GLN A 86 -5.04 -29.74 3.29
CA GLN A 86 -5.12 -29.75 4.78
C GLN A 86 -5.08 -28.38 5.49
N LEU A 87 -4.75 -27.28 4.80
CA LEU A 87 -4.47 -26.00 5.47
C LEU A 87 -5.68 -25.13 5.83
N TRP A 88 -6.88 -25.37 5.28
CA TRP A 88 -8.04 -24.50 5.59
C TRP A 88 -8.46 -24.60 7.07
N HIS A 89 -8.39 -25.81 7.65
CA HIS A 89 -8.73 -26.04 9.05
C HIS A 89 -7.66 -25.49 10.02
N GLU A 90 -6.38 -25.66 9.70
CA GLU A 90 -5.27 -25.18 10.53
C GLU A 90 -5.05 -23.66 10.44
N LEU A 91 -5.37 -23.00 9.30
CA LEU A 91 -5.27 -21.54 9.18
C LEU A 91 -6.40 -20.82 9.92
N GLN A 92 -7.63 -21.36 9.92
CA GLN A 92 -8.70 -20.83 10.78
C GLN A 92 -8.35 -21.06 12.25
N LEU A 93 -8.03 -22.30 12.63
CA LEU A 93 -7.68 -22.62 14.02
C LEU A 93 -6.47 -21.82 14.48
N GLY A 94 -5.38 -21.76 13.71
CA GLY A 94 -4.15 -21.03 14.05
C GLY A 94 -4.32 -19.53 14.23
N MET A 95 -5.24 -18.89 13.49
CA MET A 95 -5.57 -17.48 13.69
C MET A 95 -6.41 -17.28 14.96
N TYR A 96 -7.34 -18.18 15.25
CA TYR A 96 -8.10 -18.20 16.51
C TYR A 96 -7.20 -18.56 17.70
N THR A 97 -6.28 -19.52 17.61
CA THR A 97 -5.35 -19.85 18.69
C THR A 97 -4.29 -18.78 18.87
N TRP A 98 -3.80 -18.07 17.85
CA TRP A 98 -2.91 -16.92 18.09
C TRP A 98 -3.62 -15.73 18.71
N ILE A 99 -4.86 -15.42 18.29
CA ILE A 99 -5.67 -14.38 18.94
C ILE A 99 -6.00 -14.78 20.37
N VAL A 100 -6.48 -16.00 20.59
CA VAL A 100 -6.79 -16.53 21.91
C VAL A 100 -5.53 -16.61 22.76
N LEU A 101 -4.39 -17.09 22.24
CA LEU A 101 -3.14 -17.19 22.99
C LEU A 101 -2.52 -15.82 23.26
N THR A 102 -2.62 -14.83 22.36
CA THR A 102 -2.15 -13.47 22.64
C THR A 102 -3.04 -12.82 23.70
N VAL A 103 -4.37 -12.95 23.60
CA VAL A 103 -5.31 -12.43 24.60
C VAL A 103 -5.16 -13.17 25.93
N LEU A 104 -4.96 -14.49 25.92
CA LEU A 104 -4.73 -15.32 27.09
C LEU A 104 -3.36 -15.03 27.71
N CYS A 105 -2.32 -14.82 26.93
CA CYS A 105 -0.98 -14.45 27.42
C CYS A 105 -0.99 -13.04 28.02
N SER A 106 -1.72 -12.08 27.42
CA SER A 106 -1.95 -10.76 28.03
C SER A 106 -2.87 -10.81 29.26
N LEU A 107 -3.77 -11.79 29.39
CA LEU A 107 -4.55 -12.04 30.61
C LEU A 107 -3.74 -12.79 31.68
N MET A 108 -2.79 -13.64 31.28
CA MET A 108 -1.97 -14.46 32.17
C MET A 108 -0.68 -13.76 32.62
N GLU A 109 -0.26 -12.68 31.95
CA GLU A 109 0.86 -11.83 32.38
C GLU A 109 0.55 -10.94 33.59
N MET A 110 -0.67 -11.00 34.16
CA MET A 110 -1.05 -10.27 35.38
C MET A 110 -0.88 -11.06 36.70
N ASP A 111 -0.51 -12.34 36.69
CA ASP A 111 -0.14 -13.06 37.91
C ASP A 111 1.33 -13.48 37.87
N GLY A 112 2.17 -12.59 38.44
CA GLY A 112 3.58 -12.85 38.63
C GLY A 112 3.84 -14.11 39.46
N LYS A 113 4.81 -14.90 39.00
CA LYS A 113 5.85 -15.61 39.76
C LYS A 113 6.72 -16.38 38.77
N GLY A 114 8.01 -16.07 38.75
CA GLY A 114 8.95 -16.61 37.78
C GLY A 114 9.25 -18.10 37.97
N LEU A 115 9.83 -18.70 36.93
CA LEU A 115 10.93 -19.66 37.04
C LEU A 115 11.52 -19.88 35.64
N PHE A 116 12.65 -19.24 35.35
CA PHE A 116 13.67 -19.76 34.44
C PHE A 116 15.04 -19.36 35.00
N ASN A 117 15.46 -20.13 36.00
CA ASN A 117 16.82 -20.61 36.21
C ASN A 117 16.68 -21.99 36.85
#